data_AF-A0A556BAJ9-F1
#
_entry.id   AF-A0A556BAJ9-F1
#
_cell.length_a   1.000
_cell.length_b   1.000
_cell.length_c   1.000
_cell.angle_alpha   90.00
_cell.angle_beta   90.00
_cell.angle_gamma   90.00
#
_symmetry.space_group_name_H-M   'P 1'
#
loop_
_entity.id
_entity.type
_entity.pdbx_description
1 polymer ?
#
loop_
_entity_poly.entity_id
_entity_poly.type
_entity_poly.pdbx_seq_one_letter_code
_entity_poly.pdbx_strand_id
1 'polypeptide(L)'
;FNQILRPELLRMMSWEVGIREGFNFSVGKNHKFIGNYLPEEELEKLIKTFSQSGYKESWGSFKLCCDMFRAYSKKVASLLDFNYPDYDEKMTDFIQ
;
A
#
# COMPACT_ATOMS: atom_id res chain seq x y z
N PHE A 1 -7.84 6.76 8.74
CA PHE A 1 -7.04 6.18 7.64
C PHE A 1 -7.30 4.69 7.42
N ASN A 2 -7.49 3.88 8.48
CA ASN A 2 -7.73 2.43 8.38
C ASN A 2 -8.82 1.96 7.41
N GLN A 3 -9.87 2.75 7.18
CA GLN A 3 -11.01 2.35 6.33
C GLN A 3 -10.93 2.89 4.90
N ILE A 4 -9.98 3.77 4.60
CA ILE A 4 -9.84 4.40 3.27
C ILE A 4 -8.44 4.13 2.74
N LEU A 5 -7.40 4.65 3.39
CA LEU A 5 -6.02 4.55 2.94
C LEU A 5 -5.50 3.10 2.91
N ARG A 6 -5.80 2.30 3.93
CA ARG A 6 -5.32 0.91 4.00
C ARG A 6 -5.97 0.02 2.92
N PRO A 7 -7.29 0.09 2.67
CA PRO A 7 -7.91 -0.58 1.52
C PRO A 7 -7.32 -0.16 0.17
N GLU A 8 -7.00 1.12 -0.03
CA GLU A 8 -6.37 1.61 -1.27
C GLU A 8 -4.92 1.11 -1.41
N LEU A 9 -4.16 1.04 -0.32
CA LEU A 9 -2.85 0.37 -0.29
C LEU A 9 -2.96 -1.09 -0.71
N LEU A 10 -3.89 -1.84 -0.09
CA LEU A 10 -4.11 -3.25 -0.43
C LEU A 10 -4.54 -3.43 -1.90
N ARG A 11 -5.33 -2.50 -2.45
CA ARG A 11 -5.68 -2.48 -3.88
C ARG A 11 -4.43 -2.32 -4.76
N MET A 12 -3.58 -1.33 -4.50
CA MET A 12 -2.34 -1.14 -5.28
C MET A 12 -1.40 -2.35 -5.18
N MET A 13 -1.27 -2.94 -4.00
CA MET A 13 -0.48 -4.16 -3.80
C MET A 13 -1.08 -5.33 -4.60
N SER A 14 -2.41 -5.47 -4.64
CA SER A 14 -3.07 -6.50 -5.46
C SER A 14 -2.85 -6.29 -6.96
N TRP A 15 -2.77 -5.04 -7.42
CA TRP A 15 -2.49 -4.72 -8.82
C TRP A 15 -1.05 -5.10 -9.18
N GLU A 16 -0.08 -4.78 -8.33
CA GLU A 16 1.31 -5.19 -8.53
C GLU A 16 1.44 -6.72 -8.61
N VAL A 17 0.80 -7.43 -7.68
CA VAL A 17 0.77 -8.90 -7.65
C VAL A 17 0.09 -9.46 -8.91
N GLY A 18 -1.02 -8.86 -9.35
CA GLY A 18 -1.74 -9.28 -10.56
C GLY A 18 -0.95 -9.03 -11.85
N ILE A 19 -0.17 -7.95 -11.92
CA ILE A 19 0.74 -7.67 -13.04
C ILE A 19 1.85 -8.72 -13.10
N ARG A 20 2.41 -9.10 -11.95
CA ARG A 20 3.54 -10.04 -11.86
C ARG A 20 3.14 -11.49 -12.13
N GLU A 21 2.05 -11.95 -11.53
CA GLU A 21 1.63 -13.37 -11.53
C GLU A 21 0.54 -13.67 -12.58
N GLY A 22 -0.03 -12.63 -13.20
CA GLY A 22 -1.17 -12.70 -14.10
C GLY A 22 -2.50 -12.65 -13.34
N PHE A 23 -3.47 -11.89 -13.86
CA PHE A 23 -4.78 -11.63 -13.24
C PHE A 23 -5.73 -12.86 -13.17
N ASN A 24 -5.19 -14.08 -13.15
CA ASN A 24 -5.93 -15.34 -13.20
C ASN A 24 -6.39 -15.85 -11.81
N PHE A 25 -6.05 -15.15 -10.73
CA PHE A 25 -6.38 -15.55 -9.36
C PHE A 25 -6.93 -14.39 -8.53
N SER A 26 -7.54 -14.75 -7.40
CA SER A 26 -8.00 -13.79 -6.40
C SER A 26 -7.04 -13.76 -5.22
N VAL A 27 -6.70 -12.56 -4.74
CA VAL A 27 -5.96 -12.33 -3.49
C VAL A 27 -6.80 -12.64 -2.22
N GLY A 28 -7.98 -13.24 -2.40
CA GLY A 28 -8.89 -13.65 -1.33
C GLY A 28 -9.79 -12.53 -0.83
N LYS A 29 -10.91 -12.90 -0.20
CA LYS A 29 -11.83 -11.94 0.44
C LYS A 29 -11.05 -11.12 1.47
N ASN A 30 -11.15 -9.79 1.38
CA ASN A 30 -10.38 -8.84 2.20
C ASN A 30 -8.85 -8.98 2.10
N HIS A 31 -8.31 -9.39 0.95
CA HIS A 31 -6.86 -9.52 0.71
C HIS A 31 -6.18 -10.52 1.66
N LYS A 32 -6.93 -11.53 2.15
CA LYS A 32 -6.44 -12.55 3.09
C LYS A 32 -5.15 -13.24 2.64
N PHE A 33 -4.98 -13.43 1.33
CA PHE A 33 -3.83 -14.16 0.78
C PHE A 33 -2.72 -13.24 0.26
N ILE A 34 -2.84 -11.92 0.42
CA ILE A 34 -1.84 -10.99 -0.13
C ILE A 34 -0.46 -11.23 0.46
N GLY A 35 -0.36 -11.63 1.73
CA GLY A 35 0.90 -11.96 2.39
C GLY A 35 1.66 -13.14 1.76
N ASN A 36 0.97 -14.04 1.05
CA ASN A 36 1.62 -15.16 0.36
C ASN A 36 2.37 -14.72 -0.91
N TYR A 37 2.07 -13.52 -1.42
CA TYR A 37 2.64 -12.98 -2.64
C TYR A 37 3.64 -11.85 -2.36
N LEU A 38 3.86 -11.50 -1.10
CA LEU A 38 4.74 -10.42 -0.70
C LEU A 38 6.05 -10.97 -0.12
N PRO A 39 7.18 -10.29 -0.37
CA PRO A 39 8.40 -10.53 0.40
C PRO A 39 8.15 -10.31 1.90
N GLU A 40 8.87 -11.05 2.74
CA GLU A 40 8.75 -10.99 4.20
C GLU A 40 8.90 -9.55 4.74
N GLU A 41 9.86 -8.79 4.21
CA GLU A 41 10.08 -7.38 4.58
C GLU A 41 8.86 -6.48 4.31
N GLU A 42 8.17 -6.69 3.19
CA GLU A 42 6.99 -5.91 2.82
C GLU A 42 5.77 -6.32 3.64
N LEU A 43 5.65 -7.61 3.96
CA LEU A 43 4.64 -8.13 4.87
C LEU A 43 4.81 -7.56 6.28
N GLU A 44 6.04 -7.49 6.79
CA GLU A 44 6.31 -6.85 8.08
C GLU A 44 5.92 -5.37 8.10
N LYS A 45 6.25 -4.62 7.04
CA LYS A 45 5.83 -3.21 6.91
C LYS A 45 4.31 -3.10 6.90
N LEU A 46 3.62 -3.98 6.16
CA LEU A 46 2.16 -4.01 6.12
C LEU A 46 1.59 -4.28 7.53
N ILE A 47 2.12 -5.25 8.26
CA ILE A 47 1.71 -5.57 9.64
C ILE A 47 1.93 -4.37 10.57
N LYS A 48 3.07 -3.67 10.44
CA LYS A 48 3.35 -2.46 11.22
C LYS A 48 2.31 -1.36 11.00
N THR A 49 1.69 -1.26 9.81
CA THR A 49 0.58 -0.30 9.58
C THR A 49 -0.66 -0.57 10.43
N PHE A 50 -0.82 -1.75 11.04
CA PHE A 50 -1.91 -2.08 11.95
C PHE A 50 -1.64 -1.72 13.41
N SER A 51 -0.40 -1.34 13.75
CA SER A 51 -0.06 -0.95 15.12
C SER A 51 -0.75 0.37 15.50
N GLN A 52 -1.61 0.34 16.50
CA GLN A 52 -2.37 1.50 16.99
C GLN A 52 -2.46 1.54 18.52
N SER A 53 -1.44 1.06 19.23
CA SER A 53 -1.43 1.04 20.70
C SER A 53 -1.33 2.44 21.34
N GLY A 54 -1.03 3.49 20.58
CA GLY A 54 -1.03 4.88 21.05
C GLY A 54 -1.00 5.92 19.92
N TYR A 55 -1.03 7.21 20.28
CA TYR A 55 -1.04 8.34 19.31
C TYR A 55 0.20 8.37 18.43
N LYS A 56 1.41 8.26 19.03
CA LYS A 56 2.69 8.24 18.28
C LYS A 56 2.77 7.06 17.32
N GLU A 57 2.34 5.88 17.76
CA GLU A 57 2.34 4.67 16.96
C GLU A 57 1.30 4.73 15.85
N SER A 58 0.10 5.27 16.14
CA SER A 58 -0.93 5.48 15.12
C SER A 58 -0.48 6.46 14.03
N TRP A 59 0.24 7.53 14.40
CA TRP A 59 0.82 8.46 13.44
C TRP A 59 1.95 7.82 12.62
N GLY A 60 2.82 7.03 13.26
CA GLY A 60 3.85 6.24 12.59
C GLY A 60 3.26 5.25 11.58
N SER A 61 2.20 4.54 11.98
CA SER A 61 1.45 3.62 11.11
C SER A 61 0.77 4.32 9.94
N PHE A 62 0.25 5.53 10.16
CA PHE A 62 -0.31 6.36 9.10
C PHE A 62 0.76 6.77 8.08
N LYS A 63 1.88 7.32 8.56
CA LYS A 63 2.99 7.74 7.71
C LYS A 63 3.56 6.56 6.90
N LEU A 64 3.77 5.43 7.57
CA LEU A 64 4.21 4.19 6.92
C LEU A 64 3.22 3.73 5.84
N CYS A 65 1.91 3.81 6.11
CA CYS A 65 0.88 3.46 5.12
C CYS A 65 0.92 4.38 3.90
N CYS A 66 1.14 5.69 4.08
CA CYS A 66 1.33 6.63 2.99
C CYS A 66 2.59 6.31 2.18
N ASP A 67 3.72 6.08 2.85
CA ASP A 67 5.00 5.80 2.19
C ASP A 67 4.95 4.48 1.39
N MET A 68 4.31 3.45 1.94
CA MET A 68 4.04 2.21 1.20
C MET A 68 3.14 2.47 0.00
N PHE A 69 2.05 3.23 0.16
CA PHE A 69 1.13 3.53 -0.96
C PHE A 69 1.87 4.23 -2.12
N ARG A 70 2.75 5.17 -1.81
CA ARG A 70 3.60 5.86 -2.79
C ARG A 70 4.51 4.90 -3.54
N ALA A 71 5.18 4.01 -2.82
CA ALA A 71 6.07 3.03 -3.44
C ALA A 71 5.32 2.10 -4.41
N TYR A 72 4.19 1.53 -3.98
CA TYR A 72 3.40 0.63 -4.82
C TYR A 72 2.73 1.36 -5.99
N SER A 73 2.19 2.56 -5.77
CA SER A 73 1.55 3.34 -6.84
C SER A 73 2.56 3.77 -7.92
N LYS A 74 3.78 4.19 -7.55
CA LYS A 74 4.87 4.48 -8.50
C LYS A 74 5.29 3.22 -9.26
N LYS A 75 5.42 2.09 -8.57
CA LYS A 75 5.77 0.80 -9.18
C LYS A 75 4.71 0.35 -10.19
N VAL A 76 3.44 0.39 -9.83
CA VAL A 76 2.34 0.02 -10.72
C VAL A 76 2.23 0.97 -11.91
N ALA A 77 2.39 2.29 -11.69
CA ALA A 77 2.42 3.27 -12.77
C ALA A 77 3.55 2.99 -13.76
N SER A 78 4.76 2.71 -13.27
CA SER A 78 5.90 2.34 -14.12
C SER A 78 5.70 1.01 -14.86
N LEU A 79 5.05 0.02 -14.24
CA LEU A 79 4.79 -1.28 -14.87
C LEU A 79 3.71 -1.22 -15.96
N LEU A 80 2.79 -0.28 -15.86
CA LEU A 80 1.68 -0.08 -16.80
C LEU A 80 1.90 1.08 -17.78
N ASP A 81 3.09 1.69 -17.75
CA ASP A 81 3.48 2.86 -18.55
C ASP A 81 2.50 4.07 -18.38
N PHE A 82 1.96 4.22 -17.16
CA PHE A 82 1.11 5.35 -16.78
C PHE A 82 1.92 6.47 -16.15
N ASN A 83 1.53 7.71 -16.45
CA ASN A 83 2.08 8.88 -15.79
C ASN A 83 1.66 8.92 -14.32
N TYR A 84 2.66 8.94 -13.43
CA TYR A 84 2.40 9.13 -12.00
C TYR A 84 1.95 10.57 -11.75
N PRO A 85 0.72 10.80 -11.23
CA PRO A 85 0.22 12.14 -11.01
C PRO A 85 0.96 12.82 -9.86
N ASP A 86 1.21 14.12 -10.02
CA ASP A 86 1.92 14.99 -9.06
C ASP A 86 1.04 15.41 -7.86
N TYR A 87 0.16 14.49 -7.43
CA TYR A 87 -0.71 14.67 -6.27
C TYR A 87 0.07 14.44 -4.96
N ASP A 88 1.15 13.68 -5.03
CA ASP A 88 1.89 13.18 -3.88
C ASP A 88 2.65 14.28 -3.12
N GLU A 89 3.22 15.24 -3.86
CA GLU A 89 3.89 16.41 -3.29
C GLU A 89 2.90 17.30 -2.54
N LYS A 90 1.76 17.61 -3.16
CA LYS A 90 0.70 18.44 -2.54
C LYS A 90 0.11 17.82 -1.28
N MET A 91 0.04 16.48 -1.22
CA MET A 91 -0.48 15.77 -0.05
C MET A 91 0.54 15.71 1.08
N THR A 92 1.84 15.69 0.76
CA THR A 92 2.94 15.75 1.75
C THR A 92 3.00 17.10 2.44
N ASP A 93 2.85 18.19 1.68
CA ASP A 93 2.82 19.56 2.22
C ASP A 93 1.63 19.81 3.15
N PHE A 94 0.50 19.13 2.92
CA PHE A 94 -0.68 19.26 3.77
C PHE A 94 -0.57 18.49 5.10
N ILE A 95 0.29 17.47 5.17
CA ILE A 95 0.44 16.60 6.35
C ILE A 95 1.57 17.10 7.29
N GLN A 96 2.50 17.92 6.79
CA GLN A 96 3.54 18.58 7.61
C GLN A 96 2.99 19.73 8.46
#